data_AF-A0A5D4T4A9-F1
#
_entry.id   AF-A0A5D4T4A9-F1
#
_cell.length_a   1.000
_cell.length_b   1.000
_cell.length_c   1.000
_cell.angle_alpha   90.00
_cell.angle_beta   90.00
_cell.angle_gamma   90.00
#
_symmetry.space_group_name_H-M   'P 1'
#
loop_
_entity.id
_entity.type
_entity.pdbx_description
1 polymer ?
#
loop_
_entity_poly.entity_id
_entity_poly.type
_entity_poly.pdbx_seq_one_letter_code
_entity_poly.pdbx_strand_id
1 'polypeptide(L)'
;MQNQIGAVLKVVGSIVIALGLLLGIIGGSQANSFLFFVTTFLGSLVTGMALIGMSEIIRILEVINENIPKRRRKMVRSSNDILFDVSPQSMSTKEEDDIKEFLQKHNVDIEKIIPTPKEDFFIIKTSARYILIEMGSFTPKIIDEEKWPEDLVGWFEQYNQD
;
A
#
# COMPACT_ATOMS: atom_id res chain seq x y z
N MET A 1 -12.32 9.12 -6.11
CA MET A 1 -11.89 9.82 -7.34
C MET A 1 -12.18 8.90 -8.52
N GLN A 2 -12.41 9.40 -9.73
CA GLN A 2 -12.67 8.50 -10.85
C GLN A 2 -11.36 7.77 -11.21
N ASN A 3 -11.36 6.43 -11.23
CA ASN A 3 -10.18 5.63 -11.55
C ASN A 3 -9.73 5.85 -13.00
N GLN A 4 -9.00 6.94 -13.26
CA GLN A 4 -8.56 7.30 -14.60
C GLN A 4 -7.64 6.24 -15.18
N ILE A 5 -6.79 5.63 -14.34
CA ILE A 5 -5.82 4.62 -14.75
C ILE A 5 -6.52 3.31 -15.17
N GLY A 6 -7.44 2.80 -14.34
CA GLY A 6 -8.23 1.62 -14.69
C GLY A 6 -9.09 1.84 -15.94
N ALA A 7 -9.71 3.01 -16.08
CA ALA A 7 -10.49 3.35 -17.27
C ALA A 7 -9.64 3.36 -18.55
N VAL A 8 -8.44 3.94 -18.49
CA VAL A 8 -7.50 3.97 -19.63
C VAL A 8 -7.08 2.56 -20.03
N LEU A 9 -6.70 1.70 -19.08
CA LEU A 9 -6.31 0.32 -19.39
C LEU A 9 -7.42 -0.46 -20.10
N LYS A 10 -8.68 -0.28 -19.67
CA LYS A 10 -9.84 -0.93 -20.30
C LYS A 10 -10.03 -0.46 -21.75
N VAL A 11 -9.85 0.83 -22.01
CA VAL A 11 -9.94 1.40 -23.36
C VAL A 11 -8.81 0.87 -24.24
N VAL A 12 -7.57 0.87 -23.73
CA VAL A 12 -6.41 0.34 -24.45
C VAL A 12 -6.61 -1.16 -24.78
N GLY A 13 -7.06 -1.96 -23.81
CA GLY A 13 -7.36 -3.38 -24.05
C GLY A 13 -8.40 -3.58 -25.14
N SER A 14 -9.46 -2.77 -25.16
CA SER A 14 -10.49 -2.81 -26.20
C SER A 14 -9.92 -2.45 -27.59
N ILE A 15 -9.03 -1.46 -27.66
CA ILE A 15 -8.35 -1.06 -28.91
C ILE A 15 -7.45 -2.17 -29.42
N VAL A 16 -6.70 -2.85 -28.54
CA VAL A 16 -5.82 -3.97 -28.91
C VAL A 16 -6.60 -5.10 -29.58
N ILE A 17 -7.78 -5.45 -29.04
CA ILE A 17 -8.66 -6.48 -29.62
C ILE A 17 -9.16 -6.03 -31.01
N ALA A 18 -9.60 -4.79 -31.13
CA ALA A 18 -10.09 -4.25 -32.40
C ALA A 18 -8.99 -4.21 -33.47
N LEU A 19 -7.78 -3.76 -33.11
CA LEU A 19 -6.63 -3.75 -34.01
C LEU A 19 -6.22 -5.17 -34.41
N GLY A 20 -6.19 -6.12 -33.47
CA GLY A 20 -5.84 -7.49 -33.80
C GLY A 20 -6.86 -8.19 -34.70
N LEU A 21 -8.15 -7.85 -34.57
CA LEU A 21 -9.17 -8.29 -35.54
C LEU A 21 -8.89 -7.72 -36.94
N LEU A 22 -8.65 -6.41 -37.05
CA LEU A 22 -8.36 -5.75 -38.34
C LEU A 22 -7.07 -6.28 -38.98
N LEU A 23 -5.98 -6.36 -38.21
CA LEU A 23 -4.70 -6.88 -38.67
C LEU A 23 -4.78 -8.36 -39.03
N GLY A 24 -5.54 -9.14 -38.25
CA GLY A 24 -5.82 -10.54 -38.55
C GLY A 24 -6.52 -10.69 -39.90
N ILE A 25 -7.54 -9.87 -40.20
CA ILE A 25 -8.27 -9.92 -41.47
C ILE A 25 -7.34 -9.53 -42.63
N ILE A 26 -6.61 -8.42 -42.50
CA ILE A 26 -5.71 -7.92 -43.55
C ILE A 26 -4.59 -8.93 -43.81
N GLY A 27 -3.90 -9.37 -42.76
CA GLY A 27 -2.78 -10.31 -42.87
C GLY A 27 -3.22 -11.71 -43.30
N GLY A 28 -4.35 -12.19 -42.78
CA GLY A 28 -4.94 -13.47 -43.17
C GLY A 28 -5.37 -13.49 -44.64
N SER A 29 -5.93 -12.39 -45.13
CA SER A 29 -6.29 -12.22 -46.54
C SER A 29 -5.07 -12.13 -47.45
N GLN A 30 -4.01 -11.38 -47.06
CA GLN A 30 -2.79 -11.30 -47.87
C GLN A 30 -2.02 -12.62 -47.92
N ALA A 31 -1.98 -13.35 -46.80
CA ALA A 31 -1.30 -14.62 -46.71
C ALA A 31 -2.13 -15.81 -47.22
N ASN A 32 -3.40 -15.60 -47.61
CA ASN A 32 -4.39 -16.65 -47.87
C ASN A 32 -4.40 -17.74 -46.76
N SER A 33 -4.23 -17.32 -45.51
CA SER A 33 -4.03 -18.22 -44.38
C SER A 33 -5.03 -17.90 -43.28
N PHE A 34 -6.00 -18.79 -43.12
CA PHE A 34 -6.92 -18.74 -41.99
C PHE A 34 -6.20 -18.90 -40.65
N LEU A 35 -5.13 -19.70 -40.62
CA LEU A 35 -4.34 -19.92 -39.42
C LEU A 35 -3.63 -18.64 -38.96
N PHE A 36 -3.17 -17.81 -39.90
CA PHE A 36 -2.61 -16.49 -39.60
C PHE A 36 -3.65 -15.56 -38.97
N PHE A 37 -4.88 -15.53 -39.52
CA PHE A 37 -5.99 -14.77 -38.94
C PHE A 37 -6.26 -15.22 -37.50
N VAL A 38 -6.45 -16.53 -37.28
CA VAL A 38 -6.82 -17.09 -35.97
C VAL A 38 -5.74 -16.81 -34.93
N THR A 39 -4.47 -17.03 -35.27
CA THR A 39 -3.35 -16.81 -34.32
C THR A 39 -3.19 -15.34 -33.96
N THR A 40 -3.29 -14.44 -34.94
CA THR A 40 -3.22 -12.98 -34.72
C THR A 40 -4.40 -12.49 -33.87
N PHE A 41 -5.62 -12.93 -34.21
CA PHE A 41 -6.82 -12.55 -33.48
C PHE A 41 -6.81 -13.09 -32.05
N LEU A 42 -6.54 -14.38 -31.85
CA LEU A 42 -6.48 -14.98 -30.51
C LEU A 42 -5.36 -14.35 -29.66
N GLY A 43 -4.20 -14.09 -30.23
CA GLY A 43 -3.12 -13.39 -29.53
C GLY A 43 -3.58 -12.02 -29.03
N SER A 44 -4.18 -11.21 -29.90
CA SER A 44 -4.71 -9.90 -29.52
C SER A 44 -5.85 -9.97 -28.51
N LEU A 45 -6.69 -11.02 -28.59
CA LEU A 45 -7.80 -11.24 -27.69
C LEU A 45 -7.30 -11.57 -26.28
N VAL A 46 -6.33 -12.48 -26.16
CA VAL A 46 -5.72 -12.83 -24.88
C VAL A 46 -5.03 -11.62 -24.27
N THR A 47 -4.22 -10.88 -25.04
CA THR A 47 -3.55 -9.67 -24.56
C THR A 47 -4.55 -8.58 -24.13
N GLY A 48 -5.58 -8.33 -24.95
CA GLY A 48 -6.61 -7.34 -24.63
C GLY A 48 -7.42 -7.70 -23.39
N MET A 49 -7.79 -8.97 -23.24
CA MET A 49 -8.46 -9.48 -22.04
C MET A 49 -7.58 -9.35 -20.78
N ALA A 50 -6.28 -9.62 -20.90
CA ALA A 50 -5.35 -9.44 -19.78
C ALA A 50 -5.28 -7.96 -19.33
N LEU A 51 -5.25 -7.02 -20.27
CA LEU A 51 -5.28 -5.58 -19.96
C LEU A 51 -6.59 -5.15 -19.30
N ILE A 52 -7.73 -5.62 -19.80
CA ILE A 52 -9.05 -5.34 -19.21
C ILE A 52 -9.14 -5.90 -17.79
N GLY A 53 -8.70 -7.14 -17.60
CA GLY A 53 -8.67 -7.79 -16.28
C GLY A 53 -7.78 -7.04 -15.28
N MET A 54 -6.60 -6.59 -15.71
CA MET A 54 -5.73 -5.77 -14.87
C MET A 54 -6.38 -4.43 -14.48
N SER A 55 -7.13 -3.81 -15.39
CA SER A 55 -7.93 -2.62 -15.08
C SER A 55 -8.95 -2.88 -13.96
N GLU A 56 -9.60 -4.04 -13.95
CA GLU A 56 -10.56 -4.40 -12.90
C GLU A 56 -9.87 -4.62 -11.55
N ILE A 57 -8.69 -5.26 -11.55
CA ILE A 57 -7.88 -5.43 -10.34
C ILE A 57 -7.51 -4.07 -9.75
N ILE A 58 -7.05 -3.12 -10.58
CA ILE A 58 -6.72 -1.76 -10.14
C ILE A 58 -7.97 -1.05 -9.59
N ARG A 59 -9.13 -1.22 -10.23
CA ARG A 59 -10.40 -0.66 -9.73
C ARG A 59 -10.75 -1.20 -8.36
N ILE A 60 -10.62 -2.50 -8.16
CA ILE A 60 -10.90 -3.15 -6.88
C ILE A 60 -9.92 -2.64 -5.81
N LEU A 61 -8.63 -2.54 -6.14
CA LEU A 61 -7.62 -2.02 -5.23
C LEU A 61 -7.88 -0.57 -4.82
N GLU A 62 -8.30 0.30 -5.74
CA GLU A 62 -8.65 1.68 -5.40
C GLU A 62 -9.89 1.72 -4.49
N VAL A 63 -10.92 0.92 -4.78
CA VAL A 63 -12.10 0.80 -3.92
C VAL A 63 -11.71 0.31 -2.53
N ILE A 64 -10.83 -0.68 -2.40
CA ILE A 64 -10.32 -1.14 -1.10
C ILE A 64 -9.57 0.00 -0.42
N ASN A 65 -8.65 0.69 -1.10
CA ASN A 65 -7.89 1.80 -0.55
C ASN A 65 -8.76 3.02 -0.15
N GLU A 66 -9.90 3.23 -0.81
CA GLU A 66 -10.88 4.26 -0.43
C GLU A 66 -11.75 3.83 0.76
N ASN A 67 -12.05 2.53 0.90
CA ASN A 67 -12.90 1.98 1.96
C ASN A 67 -12.15 1.53 3.21
N ILE A 68 -10.84 1.31 3.13
CA ILE A 68 -10.00 1.31 4.33
C ILE A 68 -10.20 2.69 4.95
N PRO A 69 -10.68 2.78 6.22
CA PRO A 69 -10.82 4.06 6.88
C PRO A 69 -9.46 4.73 6.81
N LYS A 70 -9.36 5.74 5.94
CA LYS A 70 -8.22 6.65 5.94
C LYS A 70 -8.27 7.30 7.31
N ARG A 71 -7.56 6.72 8.28
CA ARG A 71 -7.20 7.43 9.51
C ARG A 71 -6.67 8.74 8.98
N ARG A 72 -7.39 9.82 9.31
CA ARG A 72 -7.20 11.11 8.64
C ARG A 72 -5.72 11.44 8.75
N ARG A 73 -4.96 11.23 7.68
CA ARG A 73 -3.78 12.03 7.38
C ARG A 73 -4.31 13.43 7.24
N LYS A 74 -4.44 14.11 8.38
CA LYS A 74 -4.45 15.55 8.46
C LYS A 74 -3.22 15.91 7.65
N MET A 75 -3.45 16.44 6.47
CA MET A 75 -2.41 17.04 5.66
C MET A 75 -1.87 18.17 6.54
N VAL A 76 -0.87 17.85 7.37
CA VAL A 76 -0.03 18.85 8.01
C VAL A 76 0.73 19.42 6.84
N ARG A 77 0.09 20.44 6.27
CA ARG A 77 0.69 21.44 5.42
C ARG A 77 2.05 21.72 6.04
N SER A 78 3.08 21.49 5.25
CA SER A 78 4.47 21.75 5.56
C SER A 78 4.60 23.03 6.39
N SER A 79 4.76 22.81 7.69
CA SER A 79 5.24 23.74 8.68
C SER A 79 6.24 22.89 9.47
N ASN A 80 7.44 23.41 9.70
CA ASN A 80 8.44 22.80 10.57
C ASN A 80 7.98 22.82 12.04
N ASP A 81 6.80 22.28 12.32
CA ASP A 81 6.23 22.22 13.66
C ASP A 81 6.68 20.90 14.30
N ILE A 82 7.93 20.90 14.76
CA ILE A 82 8.28 20.54 16.13
C ILE A 82 7.15 19.72 16.82
N LEU A 83 7.29 18.37 16.81
CA LEU A 83 6.40 17.39 17.48
C LEU A 83 6.29 17.54 19.01
N PHE A 84 6.79 18.62 19.60
CA PHE A 84 7.10 18.75 21.02
C PHE A 84 5.88 19.00 21.92
N ASP A 85 4.65 18.94 21.39
CA ASP A 85 3.42 19.20 22.17
C ASP A 85 2.23 18.31 21.77
N VAL A 86 2.50 17.15 21.16
CA VAL A 86 1.43 16.24 20.71
C VAL A 86 1.27 15.07 21.69
N SER A 87 0.10 15.01 22.33
CA SER A 87 -0.32 13.92 23.21
C SER A 87 -0.36 12.57 22.45
N PRO A 88 -0.02 11.43 23.09
CA PRO A 88 -0.05 10.11 22.47
C PRO A 88 -1.38 9.85 21.74
N GLN A 89 -1.31 9.33 20.53
CA GLN A 89 -2.52 8.99 19.78
C GLN A 89 -3.29 7.87 20.50
N SER A 90 -4.62 7.97 20.58
CA SER A 90 -5.43 6.90 21.15
C SER A 90 -5.35 5.64 20.28
N MET A 91 -4.82 4.56 20.84
CA MET A 91 -4.73 3.24 20.18
C MET A 91 -6.07 2.51 20.26
N SER A 92 -6.46 1.83 19.19
CA SER A 92 -7.59 0.90 19.20
C SER A 92 -7.19 -0.47 19.74
N THR A 93 -8.14 -1.21 20.33
CA THR A 93 -7.88 -2.56 20.85
C THR A 93 -7.35 -3.53 19.79
N LYS A 94 -7.81 -3.37 18.55
CA LYS A 94 -7.33 -4.19 17.42
C LYS A 94 -5.84 -3.94 17.11
N GLU A 95 -5.41 -2.68 17.11
CA GLU A 95 -4.00 -2.34 16.88
C GLU A 95 -3.11 -2.91 17.99
N GLU A 96 -3.59 -2.90 19.23
CA GLU A 96 -2.88 -3.48 20.37
C GLU A 96 -2.70 -5.00 20.21
N ASP A 97 -3.75 -5.70 19.79
CA ASP A 97 -3.72 -7.15 19.55
C ASP A 97 -2.77 -7.50 18.38
N ASP A 98 -2.84 -6.75 17.28
CA ASP A 98 -1.97 -6.96 16.11
C ASP A 98 -0.47 -6.76 16.46
N ILE A 99 -0.16 -5.77 17.30
CA ILE A 99 1.22 -5.50 17.78
C ILE A 99 1.70 -6.64 18.70
N LYS A 100 0.84 -7.12 19.61
CA LYS A 100 1.18 -8.23 20.52
C LYS A 100 1.46 -9.51 19.76
N GLU A 101 0.63 -9.85 18.77
CA GLU A 101 0.83 -11.03 17.93
C GLU A 101 2.17 -10.96 17.17
N PHE A 102 2.47 -9.80 16.59
CA PHE A 102 3.74 -9.56 15.90
C PHE A 102 4.93 -9.75 16.85
N LEU A 103 4.90 -9.13 18.03
CA LEU A 103 6.01 -9.19 18.98
C LEU A 103 6.21 -10.56 19.62
N GLN A 104 5.11 -11.29 19.85
CA GLN A 104 5.16 -12.66 20.34
C GLN A 104 5.87 -13.58 19.33
N LYS A 105 5.63 -13.39 18.02
CA LYS A 105 6.32 -14.13 16.96
C LYS A 105 7.83 -13.83 16.91
N HIS A 106 8.23 -12.64 17.38
CA HIS A 106 9.63 -12.21 17.45
C HIS A 106 10.29 -12.45 18.82
N ASN A 107 9.62 -13.17 19.74
CA ASN A 107 10.09 -13.45 21.10
C ASN A 107 10.51 -12.19 21.87
N VAL A 108 9.74 -11.11 21.72
CA VAL A 108 9.99 -9.85 22.44
C VAL A 108 9.06 -9.76 23.65
N ASP A 109 9.64 -9.58 24.84
CA ASP A 109 8.88 -9.34 26.07
C ASP A 109 8.32 -7.91 26.11
N ILE A 110 7.00 -7.80 26.19
CA ILE A 110 6.28 -6.52 26.16
C ILE A 110 5.96 -6.10 27.60
N GLU A 111 6.57 -5.02 28.08
CA GLU A 111 6.17 -4.39 29.35
C GLU A 111 5.07 -3.35 29.14
N LYS A 112 5.25 -2.49 28.13
CA LYS A 112 4.32 -1.39 27.83
C LYS A 112 4.39 -1.02 26.36
N ILE A 113 3.22 -0.76 25.77
CA ILE A 113 3.08 -0.22 24.42
C ILE A 113 2.78 1.27 24.55
N ILE A 114 3.61 2.11 23.94
CA ILE A 114 3.50 3.57 23.95
C ILE A 114 3.14 4.01 22.53
N PRO A 115 1.89 4.45 22.28
CA PRO A 115 1.53 5.01 20.99
C PRO A 115 2.28 6.32 20.78
N THR A 116 2.90 6.49 19.62
CA THR A 116 3.58 7.74 19.27
C THR A 116 2.60 8.73 18.62
N PRO A 117 2.96 10.02 18.48
CA PRO A 117 2.17 10.98 17.70
C PRO A 117 2.15 10.68 16.20
N LYS A 118 3.08 9.84 15.72
CA LYS A 118 3.22 9.49 14.31
C LYS A 118 2.39 8.25 14.03
N GLU A 119 1.52 8.36 13.03
CA GLU A 119 0.64 7.25 12.64
C GLU A 119 1.47 6.01 12.30
N ASP A 120 0.98 4.86 12.77
CA ASP A 120 1.57 3.54 12.57
C ASP A 120 2.94 3.30 13.24
N PHE A 121 3.44 4.24 14.04
CA PHE A 121 4.65 4.08 14.84
C PHE A 121 4.33 3.89 16.32
N PHE A 122 4.92 2.86 16.93
CA PHE A 122 4.72 2.49 18.33
C PHE A 122 6.06 2.24 19.00
N ILE A 123 6.23 2.79 20.20
CA ILE A 123 7.41 2.50 21.04
C ILE A 123 7.03 1.42 22.03
N ILE A 124 7.78 0.32 22.04
CA ILE A 124 7.59 -0.76 23.00
C ILE A 124 8.67 -0.67 24.04
N LYS A 125 8.25 -0.60 25.30
CA LYS A 125 9.12 -0.82 26.44
C LYS A 125 9.29 -2.31 26.65
N THR A 126 10.55 -2.76 26.58
CA THR A 126 10.97 -4.11 26.97
C THR A 126 11.78 -4.02 28.26
N SER A 127 12.11 -5.16 28.85
CA SER A 127 12.93 -5.23 30.07
C SER A 127 14.36 -4.67 29.89
N ALA A 128 14.89 -4.68 28.67
CA ALA A 128 16.26 -4.26 28.38
C ALA A 128 16.36 -2.88 27.73
N ARG A 129 15.38 -2.50 26.90
CA ARG A 129 15.45 -1.31 26.04
C ARG A 129 14.10 -0.87 25.48
N TYR A 130 14.10 0.23 24.74
CA TYR A 130 12.95 0.66 23.94
C TYR A 130 13.15 0.25 22.48
N ILE A 131 12.09 -0.24 21.85
CA ILE A 131 12.11 -0.56 20.42
C ILE A 131 11.01 0.21 19.70
N LEU A 132 11.28 0.65 18.48
CA LEU A 132 10.28 1.30 17.63
C LEU A 132 9.74 0.27 16.64
N ILE A 133 8.43 0.26 16.47
CA ILE A 133 7.74 -0.61 15.51
C ILE A 133 6.96 0.25 14.55
N GLU A 134 7.11 -0.05 13.26
CA GLU A 134 6.30 0.49 12.18
C GLU A 134 5.30 -0.58 11.71
N MET A 135 4.00 -0.32 11.88
CA MET A 135 2.90 -1.20 11.45
C MET A 135 2.28 -0.77 10.10
N GLY A 136 2.70 0.37 9.54
CA GLY A 136 2.02 1.04 8.42
C GLY A 136 2.43 0.54 7.04
N SER A 137 3.59 -0.10 6.94
CA SER A 137 4.01 -0.80 5.71
C SER A 137 3.46 -2.24 5.74
N PHE A 138 3.07 -2.80 4.59
CA PHE A 138 2.44 -4.14 4.44
C PHE A 138 3.11 -5.30 5.20
N THR A 139 4.33 -5.11 5.72
CA THR A 139 5.01 -5.98 6.68
C THR A 139 5.41 -5.14 7.89
N PRO A 140 4.94 -5.47 9.11
CA PRO A 140 5.43 -4.84 10.33
C PRO A 140 6.94 -4.99 10.48
N LYS A 141 7.61 -3.94 10.97
CA LYS A 141 9.07 -3.91 11.12
C LYS A 141 9.48 -3.35 12.46
N ILE A 142 10.50 -3.97 13.05
CA ILE A 142 11.22 -3.43 14.21
C ILE A 142 12.33 -2.53 13.68
N ILE A 143 12.41 -1.31 14.19
CA ILE A 143 13.40 -0.30 13.83
C ILE A 143 14.37 -0.15 15.00
N ASP A 144 15.65 -0.39 14.73
CA ASP A 144 16.75 -0.19 15.68
C ASP A 144 16.84 1.28 16.10
N GLU A 145 17.24 1.53 17.36
CA GLU A 145 17.38 2.87 17.97
C GLU A 145 18.18 3.86 17.09
N GLU A 146 19.24 3.40 16.44
CA GLU A 146 20.09 4.22 15.55
C GLU A 146 19.37 4.76 14.31
N LYS A 147 18.23 4.16 13.95
CA LYS A 147 17.43 4.50 12.76
C LYS A 147 16.12 5.17 13.12
N TRP A 148 15.96 5.59 14.38
CA TRP A 148 14.76 6.30 14.78
C TRP A 148 14.70 7.65 14.05
N PRO A 149 13.54 8.03 13.53
CA PRO A 149 13.32 9.37 13.01
C PRO A 149 13.65 10.42 14.09
N GLU A 150 14.46 11.44 13.77
CA GLU A 150 14.93 12.47 14.72
C GLU A 150 13.76 13.18 15.43
N ASP A 151 12.65 13.34 14.74
CA ASP A 151 11.40 13.93 15.23
C ASP A 151 10.76 13.08 16.35
N LEU A 152 10.86 11.74 16.26
CA LEU A 152 10.37 10.82 17.28
C LEU A 152 11.32 10.70 18.48
N VAL A 153 12.64 10.79 18.24
CA VAL A 153 13.63 10.78 19.32
C VAL A 153 13.39 11.97 20.25
N GLY A 154 13.28 13.18 19.69
CA GLY A 154 13.03 14.39 20.49
C GLY A 154 11.72 14.34 21.28
N TRP A 155 10.64 13.81 20.68
CA TRP A 155 9.37 13.62 21.39
C TRP A 155 9.49 12.62 22.54
N PHE A 156 10.16 11.49 22.31
CA PHE A 156 10.28 10.43 23.31
C PHE A 156 11.16 10.83 24.51
N GLU A 157 12.22 11.60 24.28
CA GLU A 157 13.06 12.16 25.34
C GLU A 157 12.25 13.09 26.25
N GLN A 158 11.40 13.94 25.68
CA GLN A 158 10.52 14.83 26.43
C GLN A 158 9.43 14.06 27.19
N TYR A 159 8.80 13.07 26.54
CA TYR A 159 7.76 12.23 27.15
C TYR A 159 8.25 11.42 28.37
N ASN A 160 9.53 11.04 28.40
CA ASN A 160 10.11 10.30 29.53
C ASN A 160 10.62 11.20 30.68
N GLN A 161 10.66 12.52 30.49
CA GLN A 161 11.07 13.46 31.55
C GLN A 161 9.90 13.90 32.44
N ASP A 162 8.65 13.68 31.98
CA ASP A 162 7.41 13.88 32.73
C ASP A 162 6.93 12.59 33.44
#